data_AF-A0A9D9N1X8-F1
#
_entry.id   AF-A0A9D9N1X8-F1
#
_cell.length_a   1.000
_cell.length_b   1.000
_cell.length_c   1.000
_cell.angle_alpha   90.00
_cell.angle_beta   90.00
_cell.angle_gamma   90.00
#
_symmetry.space_group_name_H-M   'P 1'
#
loop_
_entity.id
_entity.type
_entity.pdbx_description
1 polymer ?
#
loop_
_entity_poly.entity_id
_entity_poly.type
_entity_poly.pdbx_seq_one_letter_code
_entity_poly.pdbx_strand_id
1 'polypeptide(L)'
;MKINFQSGILSFLFCAAITFTTIFLWGCDTPGNFVPPNLNDEQEALFQLLGSTAPEAVDQQFAIVNQIAVNMYSGDDTDNLILFLTDYVDKHPENPYNSYWLLMTAMAYEKQNSIEAAAYFYKKILNFYPDLTVQGKSIYQTCLEKLITAPITPEEKVKYYSMFISLFPKNEDIAKYYFMLARAYEETGEWKLSIQTYSTFLSYKEASNIQIPGIPNAYSYAKKLVSFNNSPKDWTLESLDDLVNRIKKNLTTGNAQGVEQYRAKVNFFAMSWPQDATDDGQEVDFTMKEYMNKKRIRCAETIDKSSNSTEAYLRTWGWENGMTIWYLYFRKVNFPADPDIHGQWEWAGIYYGEKL
;
A
#
# COMPACT_ATOMS: atom_id res chain seq x y z
N MET A 1 41.65 -10.48 -48.91
CA MET A 1 42.11 -10.38 -50.32
C MET A 1 41.28 -9.28 -50.98
N LYS A 2 41.91 -8.12 -51.23
CA LYS A 2 41.30 -6.95 -51.87
C LYS A 2 41.20 -7.20 -53.37
N ILE A 3 40.07 -6.84 -53.99
CA ILE A 3 40.07 -6.37 -55.40
C ILE A 3 39.10 -5.20 -55.50
N ASN A 4 39.68 -4.02 -55.73
CA ASN A 4 39.05 -2.83 -56.28
C ASN A 4 39.11 -2.93 -57.81
N PHE A 5 38.14 -2.36 -58.52
CA PHE A 5 38.38 -1.76 -59.83
C PHE A 5 37.59 -0.45 -59.97
N GLN A 6 38.36 0.64 -60.05
CA GLN A 6 38.08 1.91 -60.71
C GLN A 6 37.81 1.66 -62.23
N SER A 7 37.38 2.54 -63.14
CA SER A 7 36.87 3.92 -63.27
C SER A 7 36.66 4.11 -64.80
N GLY A 8 35.98 5.18 -65.24
CA GLY A 8 35.98 5.63 -66.65
C GLY A 8 34.60 6.16 -67.12
N ILE A 9 34.28 7.46 -66.98
CA ILE A 9 34.65 8.64 -67.81
C ILE A 9 33.66 8.89 -68.98
N LEU A 10 32.95 10.05 -68.86
CA LEU A 10 32.46 11.03 -69.87
C LEU A 10 31.70 10.52 -71.12
N SER A 11 30.56 11.08 -71.57
CA SER A 11 30.23 12.51 -71.72
C SER A 11 28.84 12.71 -72.40
N PHE A 12 28.38 13.97 -72.39
CA PHE A 12 27.33 14.63 -73.21
C PHE A 12 25.90 14.83 -72.64
N LEU A 13 25.76 15.97 -71.94
CA LEU A 13 24.84 17.10 -72.20
C LEU A 13 23.58 16.84 -73.04
N PHE A 14 22.41 17.03 -72.42
CA PHE A 14 21.33 17.85 -73.00
C PHE A 14 20.49 18.52 -71.90
N CYS A 15 20.29 19.83 -72.08
CA CYS A 15 19.52 20.73 -71.22
C CYS A 15 18.03 20.41 -71.19
N ALA A 16 17.41 20.51 -70.02
CA ALA A 16 16.11 21.19 -69.86
C ALA A 16 15.89 21.55 -68.38
N ALA A 17 15.87 22.85 -68.11
CA ALA A 17 15.62 23.45 -66.82
C ALA A 17 14.12 23.45 -66.51
N ILE A 18 13.73 22.93 -65.34
CA ILE A 18 12.51 23.31 -64.63
C ILE A 18 12.90 23.46 -63.16
N THR A 19 13.32 24.65 -62.78
CA THR A 19 13.45 25.07 -61.38
C THR A 19 12.05 25.30 -60.82
N PHE A 20 11.50 24.29 -60.14
CA PHE A 20 10.35 24.47 -59.27
C PHE A 20 10.86 25.14 -57.99
N THR A 21 10.78 26.47 -57.96
CA THR A 21 11.01 27.26 -56.77
C THR A 21 9.83 27.02 -55.82
N THR A 22 9.90 25.95 -55.03
CA THR A 22 9.04 25.79 -53.86
C THR A 22 9.40 26.87 -52.86
N ILE A 23 8.61 27.93 -52.85
CA ILE A 23 8.55 28.90 -51.78
C ILE A 23 8.06 28.13 -50.54
N PHE A 24 9.01 27.66 -49.73
CA PHE A 24 8.73 27.27 -48.35
C PHE A 24 8.37 28.57 -47.61
N LEU A 25 7.08 28.88 -47.56
CA LEU A 25 6.54 29.78 -46.56
C LEU A 25 6.70 29.08 -45.21
N TRP A 26 7.84 29.32 -44.56
CA TRP A 26 7.95 29.18 -43.11
C TRP A 26 7.09 30.27 -42.49
N GLY A 27 5.79 30.00 -42.37
CA GLY A 27 5.00 30.63 -41.33
C GLY A 27 5.51 30.10 -40.01
N CYS A 28 6.33 30.87 -39.31
CA CYS A 28 6.43 30.77 -37.86
C CYS A 28 5.06 31.18 -37.30
N ASP A 29 4.08 30.28 -37.31
CA ASP A 29 3.09 30.30 -36.25
C ASP A 29 3.86 29.86 -35.01
N THR A 30 4.36 30.83 -34.23
CA THR A 30 4.59 30.55 -32.81
C THR A 30 3.21 30.25 -32.24
N PRO A 31 2.88 29.00 -31.87
CA PRO A 31 1.55 28.70 -31.39
C PRO A 31 1.40 29.42 -30.04
N GLY A 32 0.69 30.55 -30.04
CA GLY A 32 0.39 31.31 -28.83
C GLY A 32 -0.33 30.43 -27.82
N ASN A 33 -0.15 30.69 -26.53
CA ASN A 33 -0.81 29.93 -25.46
C ASN A 33 -2.34 29.93 -25.65
N PHE A 34 -3.00 28.87 -25.20
CA PHE A 34 -4.46 28.80 -25.20
C PHE A 34 -5.04 30.01 -24.45
N VAL A 35 -5.94 30.73 -25.12
CA VAL A 35 -6.69 31.86 -24.55
C VAL A 35 -8.16 31.46 -24.52
N PRO A 36 -8.80 31.40 -23.34
CA PRO A 36 -10.20 31.07 -23.23
C PRO A 36 -11.11 32.10 -23.91
N PRO A 37 -12.31 31.69 -24.36
CA PRO A 37 -13.31 32.62 -24.85
C PRO A 37 -13.99 33.39 -23.70
N ASN A 38 -14.46 34.62 -23.97
CA ASN A 38 -15.25 35.46 -23.04
C ASN A 38 -14.55 35.85 -21.74
N LEU A 39 -13.28 36.29 -21.82
CA LEU A 39 -12.56 36.86 -20.69
C LEU A 39 -13.16 38.21 -20.26
N ASN A 40 -13.08 38.53 -18.97
CA ASN A 40 -13.30 39.89 -18.49
C ASN A 40 -12.05 40.76 -18.78
N ASP A 41 -12.20 42.08 -18.71
CA ASP A 41 -11.13 43.03 -19.02
C ASP A 41 -9.83 42.78 -18.23
N GLU A 42 -9.96 42.38 -16.95
CA GLU A 42 -8.82 42.07 -16.08
C GLU A 42 -8.06 40.82 -16.55
N GLN A 43 -8.78 39.75 -16.86
CA GLN A 43 -8.20 38.49 -17.32
C GLN A 43 -7.59 38.66 -18.72
N GLU A 44 -8.22 39.44 -19.60
CA GLU A 44 -7.67 39.77 -20.92
C GLU A 44 -6.33 40.52 -20.80
N ALA A 45 -6.26 41.51 -19.90
CA ALA A 45 -5.02 42.25 -19.63
C ALA A 45 -3.89 41.32 -19.14
N LEU A 46 -4.19 40.31 -18.32
CA LEU A 46 -3.21 39.33 -17.86
C LEU A 46 -2.68 38.46 -19.02
N PHE A 47 -3.53 38.02 -19.95
CA PHE A 47 -3.08 37.26 -21.12
C PHE A 47 -2.23 38.10 -22.06
N GLN A 48 -2.59 39.38 -22.29
CA GLN A 48 -1.76 40.30 -23.06
C GLN A 48 -0.40 40.53 -22.39
N LEU A 49 -0.40 40.71 -21.06
CA LEU A 49 0.83 40.87 -20.30
C LEU A 49 1.72 39.62 -20.39
N LEU A 50 1.14 38.41 -20.28
CA LEU A 50 1.86 37.16 -20.46
C LEU A 50 2.50 37.07 -21.86
N GLY A 51 1.75 37.39 -22.91
CA GLY A 51 2.24 37.36 -24.29
C GLY A 51 3.35 38.39 -24.59
N SER A 52 3.39 39.49 -23.83
CA SER A 52 4.44 40.52 -23.93
C SER A 52 5.66 40.25 -23.05
N THR A 53 5.56 39.33 -22.09
CA THR A 53 6.63 39.03 -21.14
C THR A 53 7.67 38.11 -21.78
N ALA A 54 8.95 38.48 -21.64
CA ALA A 54 10.03 37.73 -22.27
C ALA A 54 10.12 36.28 -21.74
N PRO A 55 10.42 35.28 -22.61
CA PRO A 55 10.57 33.86 -22.24
C PRO A 55 11.47 33.59 -21.03
N GLU A 56 12.54 34.36 -20.90
CA GLU A 56 13.55 34.27 -19.85
C GLU A 56 13.13 34.90 -18.51
N ALA A 57 12.06 35.70 -18.49
CA ALA A 57 11.55 36.36 -17.28
C ALA A 57 10.68 35.42 -16.44
N VAL A 58 11.25 34.28 -16.06
CA VAL A 58 10.56 33.12 -15.47
C VAL A 58 9.74 33.48 -14.23
N ASP A 59 10.25 34.34 -13.34
CA ASP A 59 9.52 34.78 -12.13
C ASP A 59 8.31 35.67 -12.46
N GLN A 60 8.44 36.53 -13.47
CA GLN A 60 7.34 37.38 -13.92
C GLN A 60 6.26 36.55 -14.59
N GLN A 61 6.67 35.61 -15.45
CA GLN A 61 5.74 34.65 -16.06
C GLN A 61 5.02 33.83 -15.01
N PHE A 62 5.73 33.34 -13.98
CA PHE A 62 5.11 32.62 -12.87
C PHE A 62 4.01 33.45 -12.21
N ALA A 63 4.29 34.71 -11.86
CA ALA A 63 3.31 35.57 -11.21
C ALA A 63 2.05 35.78 -12.06
N ILE A 64 2.22 36.00 -13.37
CA ILE A 64 1.12 36.23 -14.30
C ILE A 64 0.30 34.94 -14.50
N VAL A 65 0.94 33.82 -14.81
CA VAL A 65 0.29 32.51 -15.01
C VAL A 65 -0.44 32.07 -13.74
N ASN A 66 0.17 32.28 -12.58
CA ASN A 66 -0.46 31.99 -11.29
C ASN A 66 -1.72 32.83 -11.09
N GLN A 67 -1.67 34.14 -11.37
CA GLN A 67 -2.84 35.00 -11.23
C GLN A 67 -3.98 34.59 -12.18
N ILE A 68 -3.64 34.29 -13.44
CA ILE A 68 -4.59 33.77 -14.44
C ILE A 68 -5.26 32.49 -13.91
N ALA A 69 -4.45 31.53 -13.45
CA ALA A 69 -4.91 30.25 -12.96
C ALA A 69 -5.77 30.36 -11.69
N VAL A 70 -5.38 31.20 -10.74
CA VAL A 70 -6.13 31.46 -9.49
C VAL A 70 -7.48 32.10 -9.80
N ASN A 71 -7.54 33.04 -10.74
CA ASN A 71 -8.78 33.67 -11.17
C ASN A 71 -9.76 32.62 -11.75
N MET A 72 -9.28 31.74 -12.63
CA MET A 72 -10.10 30.66 -13.21
C MET A 72 -10.55 29.65 -12.15
N TYR A 73 -9.63 29.19 -11.29
CA TYR A 73 -9.93 28.20 -10.25
C TYR A 73 -11.00 28.72 -9.26
N SER A 74 -10.87 29.99 -8.86
CA SER A 74 -11.79 30.66 -7.94
C SER A 74 -13.14 30.99 -8.60
N GLY A 75 -13.14 31.27 -9.90
CA GLY A 75 -14.33 31.50 -10.72
C GLY A 75 -15.07 30.23 -11.15
N ASP A 76 -14.61 29.06 -10.72
CA ASP A 76 -15.14 27.73 -11.12
C ASP A 76 -14.98 27.38 -12.60
N ASP A 77 -14.13 28.11 -13.32
CA ASP A 77 -13.81 27.89 -14.74
C ASP A 77 -12.72 26.81 -14.90
N THR A 78 -13.03 25.62 -14.40
CA THR A 78 -12.08 24.51 -14.30
C THR A 78 -11.70 23.92 -15.66
N ASP A 79 -12.59 23.94 -16.65
CA ASP A 79 -12.30 23.44 -17.99
C ASP A 79 -11.25 24.30 -18.70
N ASN A 80 -11.43 25.63 -18.70
CA ASN A 80 -10.46 26.53 -19.30
C ASN A 80 -9.14 26.57 -18.52
N LEU A 81 -9.19 26.42 -17.19
CA LEU A 81 -7.99 26.27 -16.37
C LEU A 81 -7.15 25.05 -16.80
N ILE A 82 -7.80 23.90 -16.96
CA ILE A 82 -7.13 22.66 -17.40
C ILE A 82 -6.51 22.86 -18.78
N LEU A 83 -7.26 23.39 -19.75
CA LEU A 83 -6.75 23.64 -21.11
C LEU A 83 -5.58 24.62 -21.11
N PHE A 84 -5.70 25.73 -20.37
CA PHE A 84 -4.65 26.73 -20.24
C PHE A 84 -3.36 26.15 -19.64
N LEU A 85 -3.45 25.48 -18.48
CA LEU A 85 -2.26 24.97 -17.79
C LEU A 85 -1.60 23.81 -18.52
N THR A 86 -2.38 22.91 -19.14
CA THR A 86 -1.82 21.80 -19.92
C THR A 86 -1.11 22.31 -21.18
N ASP A 87 -1.73 23.22 -21.93
CA ASP A 87 -1.12 23.87 -23.08
C ASP A 87 0.15 24.65 -22.70
N TYR A 88 0.12 25.38 -21.58
CA TYR A 88 1.28 26.10 -21.07
C TYR A 88 2.44 25.15 -20.74
N VAL A 89 2.19 24.06 -20.02
CA VAL A 89 3.23 23.07 -19.68
C VAL A 89 3.82 22.43 -20.94
N ASP A 90 2.98 22.12 -21.93
CA ASP A 90 3.42 21.49 -23.17
C ASP A 90 4.27 22.43 -24.05
N LYS A 91 3.99 23.74 -24.03
CA LYS A 91 4.76 24.77 -24.75
C LYS A 91 6.02 25.21 -24.00
N HIS A 92 6.07 25.00 -22.69
CA HIS A 92 7.17 25.42 -21.83
C HIS A 92 7.75 24.23 -21.03
N PRO A 93 8.28 23.18 -21.68
CA PRO A 93 8.69 21.94 -21.00
C PRO A 93 9.81 22.14 -19.96
N GLU A 94 10.70 23.12 -20.19
CA GLU A 94 11.81 23.45 -19.30
C GLU A 94 11.42 24.39 -18.14
N ASN A 95 10.15 24.80 -18.04
CA ASN A 95 9.73 25.71 -16.98
C ASN A 95 9.84 25.03 -15.60
N PRO A 96 10.59 25.62 -14.64
CA PRO A 96 10.85 24.99 -13.34
C PRO A 96 9.60 24.83 -12.47
N TYR A 97 8.50 25.53 -12.80
CA TYR A 97 7.23 25.49 -12.05
C TYR A 97 6.21 24.50 -12.62
N ASN A 98 6.58 23.68 -13.61
CA ASN A 98 5.64 22.76 -14.26
C ASN A 98 4.99 21.75 -13.29
N SER A 99 5.68 21.29 -12.25
CA SER A 99 5.05 20.44 -11.23
C SER A 99 3.95 21.16 -10.45
N TYR A 100 4.05 22.49 -10.28
CA TYR A 100 3.02 23.32 -9.67
C TYR A 100 1.80 23.49 -10.58
N TRP A 101 2.01 23.76 -11.88
CA TRP A 101 0.92 23.87 -12.86
C TRP A 101 0.15 22.57 -13.02
N LEU A 102 0.86 21.44 -13.07
CA LEU A 102 0.21 20.13 -13.13
C LEU A 102 -0.49 19.76 -11.83
N LEU A 103 -0.01 20.23 -10.67
CA LEU A 103 -0.71 20.06 -9.40
C LEU A 103 -2.04 20.81 -9.41
N MET A 104 -2.06 22.07 -9.87
CA MET A 104 -3.30 22.83 -10.02
C MET A 104 -4.26 22.19 -11.03
N THR A 105 -3.73 21.64 -12.12
CA THR A 105 -4.51 20.88 -13.10
C THR A 105 -5.17 19.66 -12.45
N ALA A 106 -4.43 18.88 -11.64
CA ALA A 106 -4.98 17.75 -10.91
C ALA A 106 -6.08 18.18 -9.93
N MET A 107 -5.88 19.28 -9.20
CA MET A 107 -6.89 19.84 -8.29
C MET A 107 -8.15 20.31 -9.02
N ALA A 108 -8.03 20.84 -10.23
CA ALA A 108 -9.17 21.19 -11.07
C ALA A 108 -10.00 19.95 -11.44
N TYR A 109 -9.34 18.84 -11.83
CA TYR A 109 -10.02 17.56 -12.06
C TYR A 109 -10.68 16.99 -10.80
N GLU A 110 -10.03 17.12 -9.62
CA GLU A 110 -10.65 16.72 -8.35
C GLU A 110 -11.93 17.53 -8.07
N LYS A 111 -11.92 18.85 -8.35
CA LYS A 111 -13.10 19.72 -8.19
C LYS A 111 -14.25 19.29 -9.10
N GLN A 112 -13.94 18.71 -10.27
CA GLN A 112 -14.89 18.09 -11.19
C GLN A 112 -15.27 16.64 -10.82
N ASN A 113 -14.82 16.12 -9.67
CA ASN A 113 -14.96 14.70 -9.26
C ASN A 113 -14.35 13.68 -10.26
N SER A 114 -13.39 14.11 -11.08
CA SER A 114 -12.70 13.26 -12.06
C SER A 114 -11.42 12.67 -11.46
N ILE A 115 -11.58 11.69 -10.57
CA ILE A 115 -10.48 11.13 -9.77
C ILE A 115 -9.41 10.44 -10.63
N GLU A 116 -9.80 9.69 -11.66
CA GLU A 116 -8.85 9.01 -12.55
C GLU A 116 -7.99 10.02 -13.33
N ALA A 117 -8.61 11.13 -13.77
CA ALA A 117 -7.90 12.20 -14.47
C ALA A 117 -6.94 12.92 -13.52
N ALA A 118 -7.36 13.26 -12.30
CA ALA A 118 -6.46 13.83 -11.29
C ALA A 118 -5.27 12.91 -10.99
N ALA A 119 -5.53 11.60 -10.83
CA ALA A 119 -4.50 10.60 -10.61
C ALA A 119 -3.49 10.53 -11.76
N TYR A 120 -3.92 10.68 -13.01
CA TYR A 120 -3.00 10.78 -14.15
C TYR A 120 -1.99 11.91 -13.98
N PHE A 121 -2.43 13.11 -13.56
CA PHE A 121 -1.54 14.26 -13.36
C PHE A 121 -0.60 14.08 -12.16
N TYR A 122 -1.07 13.52 -11.04
CA TYR A 122 -0.19 13.18 -9.93
C TYR A 122 0.91 12.20 -10.35
N LYS A 123 0.58 11.19 -11.15
CA LYS A 123 1.56 10.25 -11.72
C LYS A 123 2.53 10.94 -12.66
N LYS A 124 2.03 11.86 -13.52
CA LYS A 124 2.86 12.64 -14.46
C LYS A 124 3.89 13.49 -13.69
N ILE A 125 3.48 14.15 -12.61
CA ILE A 125 4.38 14.95 -11.75
C ILE A 125 5.51 14.09 -11.21
N LEU A 126 5.19 13.00 -10.51
CA LEU A 126 6.17 12.14 -9.85
C LEU A 126 7.21 11.50 -10.79
N ASN A 127 6.84 11.28 -12.06
CA ASN A 127 7.70 10.60 -13.02
C ASN A 127 8.59 11.56 -13.84
N PHE A 128 8.17 12.81 -14.04
CA PHE A 128 8.76 13.67 -15.07
C PHE A 128 9.18 15.07 -14.61
N TYR A 129 8.75 15.53 -13.44
CA TYR A 129 8.99 16.90 -13.00
C TYR A 129 9.62 16.94 -11.61
N PRO A 130 10.59 17.83 -11.35
CA PRO A 130 11.22 17.92 -10.04
C PRO A 130 10.20 18.31 -8.95
N ASP A 131 10.48 17.86 -7.73
CA ASP A 131 9.71 18.26 -6.56
C ASP A 131 9.87 19.75 -6.27
N LEU A 132 8.79 20.38 -5.82
CA LEU A 132 8.77 21.76 -5.36
C LEU A 132 8.11 21.82 -3.99
N THR A 133 8.43 22.87 -3.23
CA THR A 133 7.81 23.15 -1.95
C THR A 133 6.91 24.36 -2.07
N VAL A 134 5.62 24.19 -1.77
CA VAL A 134 4.62 25.26 -1.76
C VAL A 134 4.09 25.40 -0.35
N GLN A 135 4.22 26.60 0.24
CA GLN A 135 3.79 26.88 1.63
C GLN A 135 4.34 25.88 2.66
N GLY A 136 5.58 25.42 2.47
CA GLY A 136 6.23 24.45 3.36
C GLY A 136 5.84 22.99 3.13
N LYS A 137 4.97 22.69 2.17
CA LYS A 137 4.58 21.31 1.80
C LYS A 137 5.16 20.92 0.45
N SER A 138 5.73 19.72 0.36
CA SER A 138 6.22 19.14 -0.89
C SER A 138 5.06 18.79 -1.84
N ILE A 139 5.23 19.07 -3.12
CA ILE A 139 4.28 18.65 -4.17
C ILE A 139 4.29 17.13 -4.29
N TYR A 140 5.46 16.49 -4.25
CA TYR A 140 5.56 15.03 -4.26
C TYR A 140 4.82 14.40 -3.09
N GLN A 141 4.96 14.96 -1.88
CA GLN A 141 4.22 14.48 -0.72
C GLN A 141 2.71 14.55 -0.97
N THR A 142 2.22 15.69 -1.48
CA THR A 142 0.81 15.88 -1.82
C THR A 142 0.33 14.87 -2.87
N CYS A 143 1.09 14.67 -3.94
CA CYS A 143 0.76 13.71 -5.00
C CYS A 143 0.67 12.28 -4.46
N LEU A 144 1.61 11.86 -3.61
CA LEU A 144 1.63 10.52 -3.04
C LEU A 144 0.47 10.30 -2.07
N GLU A 145 0.16 11.26 -1.20
CA GLU A 145 -1.00 11.19 -0.30
C GLU A 145 -2.32 11.02 -1.08
N LYS A 146 -2.46 11.73 -2.20
CA LYS A 146 -3.62 11.61 -3.10
C LYS A 146 -3.67 10.28 -3.83
N LEU A 147 -2.54 9.81 -4.38
CA LEU A 147 -2.49 8.54 -5.11
C LEU A 147 -2.76 7.34 -4.21
N ILE A 148 -2.24 7.35 -2.98
CA ILE A 148 -2.42 6.27 -2.01
C ILE A 148 -3.89 6.12 -1.57
N THR A 149 -4.68 7.19 -1.63
CA THR A 149 -6.10 7.17 -1.28
C THR A 149 -7.02 6.92 -2.48
N ALA A 150 -6.48 6.97 -3.71
CA ALA A 150 -7.20 6.63 -4.93
C ALA A 150 -7.37 5.11 -5.10
N PRO A 151 -8.34 4.66 -5.92
CA PRO A 151 -8.48 3.25 -6.26
C PRO A 151 -7.31 2.80 -7.16
N ILE A 152 -6.24 2.32 -6.55
CA ILE A 152 -5.02 1.84 -7.22
C ILE A 152 -4.76 0.35 -6.97
N THR A 153 -3.98 -0.26 -7.84
CA THR A 153 -3.57 -1.67 -7.72
C THR A 153 -2.65 -1.92 -6.52
N PRO A 154 -2.57 -3.15 -5.98
CA PRO A 154 -1.60 -3.50 -4.94
C PRO A 154 -0.14 -3.16 -5.32
N GLU A 155 0.24 -3.36 -6.58
CA GLU A 155 1.58 -3.05 -7.08
C GLU A 155 1.87 -1.54 -7.04
N GLU A 156 0.87 -0.72 -7.40
CA GLU A 156 0.96 0.72 -7.27
C GLU A 156 1.03 1.17 -5.81
N LYS A 157 0.30 0.52 -4.88
CA LYS A 157 0.43 0.80 -3.45
C LYS A 157 1.87 0.54 -2.98
N VAL A 158 2.45 -0.60 -3.34
CA VAL A 158 3.85 -0.91 -3.01
C VAL A 158 4.78 0.19 -3.54
N LYS A 159 4.62 0.59 -4.82
CA LYS A 159 5.41 1.66 -5.43
C LYS A 159 5.31 2.98 -4.65
N TYR A 160 4.09 3.46 -4.40
CA TYR A 160 3.88 4.79 -3.82
C TYR A 160 4.21 4.84 -2.33
N TYR A 161 3.91 3.81 -1.56
CA TYR A 161 4.33 3.75 -0.16
C TYR A 161 5.86 3.69 -0.03
N SER A 162 6.53 2.88 -0.85
CA SER A 162 7.99 2.82 -0.87
C SER A 162 8.61 4.17 -1.24
N MET A 163 8.05 4.84 -2.25
CA MET A 163 8.48 6.17 -2.66
C MET A 163 8.26 7.21 -1.56
N PHE A 164 7.11 7.18 -0.88
CA PHE A 164 6.80 8.09 0.24
C PHE A 164 7.80 7.93 1.38
N ILE A 165 8.05 6.68 1.81
CA ILE A 165 9.00 6.38 2.90
C ILE A 165 10.41 6.84 2.53
N SER A 166 10.83 6.63 1.29
CA SER A 166 12.17 7.01 0.83
C SER A 166 12.37 8.52 0.77
N LEU A 167 11.34 9.26 0.33
CA LEU A 167 11.44 10.72 0.15
C LEU A 167 11.16 11.49 1.45
N PHE A 168 10.30 10.96 2.31
CA PHE A 168 9.83 11.61 3.53
C PHE A 168 10.07 10.76 4.79
N PRO A 169 11.31 10.30 5.06
CA PRO A 169 11.59 9.39 6.19
C PRO A 169 11.38 10.03 7.57
N LYS A 170 11.25 11.37 7.63
CA LYS A 170 10.98 12.14 8.86
C LYS A 170 9.51 12.55 9.02
N ASN A 171 8.62 12.05 8.16
CA ASN A 171 7.19 12.31 8.30
C ASN A 171 6.68 11.76 9.65
N GLU A 172 5.79 12.49 10.32
CA GLU A 172 5.26 12.10 11.63
C GLU A 172 4.44 10.80 11.60
N ASP A 173 3.82 10.50 10.47
CA ASP A 173 3.04 9.29 10.24
C ASP A 173 3.87 8.15 9.61
N ILE A 174 5.21 8.23 9.62
CA ILE A 174 6.07 7.27 8.90
C ILE A 174 5.80 5.81 9.32
N ALA A 175 5.53 5.57 10.60
CA ALA A 175 5.19 4.24 11.11
C ALA A 175 3.92 3.68 10.43
N LYS A 176 2.88 4.51 10.23
CA LYS A 176 1.67 4.12 9.50
C LYS A 176 2.00 3.73 8.07
N TYR A 177 2.88 4.47 7.39
CA TYR A 177 3.27 4.14 6.02
C TYR A 177 4.03 2.81 5.92
N TYR A 178 4.88 2.47 6.90
CA TYR A 178 5.48 1.13 6.98
C TYR A 178 4.44 0.02 7.14
N PHE A 179 3.45 0.21 8.02
CA PHE A 179 2.36 -0.76 8.17
C PHE A 179 1.59 -0.94 6.84
N MET A 180 1.23 0.16 6.18
CA MET A 180 0.49 0.09 4.92
C MET A 180 1.30 -0.52 3.77
N LEU A 181 2.61 -0.27 3.72
CA LEU A 181 3.50 -0.94 2.77
C LEU A 181 3.56 -2.45 3.03
N ALA A 182 3.63 -2.85 4.30
CA ALA A 182 3.64 -4.27 4.67
C ALA A 182 2.34 -4.98 4.23
N ARG A 183 1.18 -4.31 4.38
CA ARG A 183 -0.11 -4.80 3.85
C ARG A 183 -0.10 -4.91 2.33
N ALA A 184 0.43 -3.91 1.62
CA ALA A 184 0.53 -3.95 0.17
C ALA A 184 1.40 -5.13 -0.31
N TYR A 185 2.50 -5.43 0.41
CA TYR A 185 3.30 -6.63 0.12
C TYR A 185 2.55 -7.95 0.38
N GLU A 186 1.65 -8.02 1.36
CA GLU A 186 0.78 -9.21 1.52
C GLU A 186 -0.16 -9.36 0.32
N GLU A 187 -0.77 -8.26 -0.13
CA GLU A 187 -1.69 -8.24 -1.27
C GLU A 187 -1.00 -8.70 -2.57
N THR A 188 0.29 -8.41 -2.74
CA THR A 188 1.09 -8.87 -3.89
C THR A 188 1.75 -10.25 -3.67
N GLY A 189 1.54 -10.89 -2.51
CA GLY A 189 2.16 -12.18 -2.17
C GLY A 189 3.66 -12.12 -1.83
N GLU A 190 4.21 -10.92 -1.63
CA GLU A 190 5.60 -10.67 -1.26
C GLU A 190 5.83 -10.84 0.26
N TRP A 191 5.50 -12.02 0.78
CA TRP A 191 5.41 -12.28 2.21
C TRP A 191 6.68 -11.98 3.00
N LYS A 192 7.85 -12.26 2.42
CA LYS A 192 9.14 -11.97 3.07
C LYS A 192 9.33 -10.47 3.27
N LEU A 193 9.02 -9.67 2.26
CA LEU A 193 9.11 -8.21 2.35
C LEU A 193 8.05 -7.66 3.31
N SER A 194 6.84 -8.23 3.30
CA SER A 194 5.79 -7.87 4.25
C SER A 194 6.24 -8.04 5.70
N ILE A 195 6.76 -9.22 6.06
CA ILE A 195 7.21 -9.53 7.44
C ILE A 195 8.39 -8.64 7.87
N GLN A 196 9.33 -8.37 6.96
CA GLN A 196 10.44 -7.44 7.23
C GLN A 196 9.90 -6.02 7.50
N THR A 197 8.96 -5.56 6.68
CA THR A 197 8.37 -4.23 6.79
C THR A 197 7.53 -4.09 8.07
N TYR A 198 6.80 -5.14 8.48
CA TYR A 198 6.13 -5.18 9.77
C TYR A 198 7.11 -5.11 10.95
N SER A 199 8.25 -5.79 10.84
CA SER A 199 9.29 -5.73 11.87
C SER A 199 9.82 -4.30 12.01
N THR A 200 9.98 -3.58 10.89
CA THR A 200 10.33 -2.14 10.90
C THR A 200 9.23 -1.31 11.55
N PHE A 201 7.96 -1.52 11.18
CA PHE A 201 6.82 -0.85 11.83
C PHE A 201 6.82 -1.04 13.35
N LEU A 202 6.99 -2.28 13.83
CA LEU A 202 7.02 -2.60 15.27
C LEU A 202 8.22 -2.00 16.01
N SER A 203 9.27 -1.56 15.30
CA SER A 203 10.43 -0.91 15.92
C SER A 203 10.18 0.55 16.31
N TYR A 204 9.11 1.17 15.78
CA TYR A 204 8.69 2.51 16.16
C TYR A 204 8.01 2.51 17.54
N LYS A 205 8.35 3.49 18.38
CA LYS A 205 7.88 3.55 19.77
C LYS A 205 6.36 3.78 19.86
N GLU A 206 5.83 4.53 18.91
CA GLU A 206 4.44 4.91 18.77
C GLU A 206 3.57 3.81 18.14
N ALA A 207 4.17 2.73 17.63
CA ALA A 207 3.46 1.70 16.89
C ALA A 207 2.30 1.06 17.67
N SER A 208 2.41 0.94 19.00
CA SER A 208 1.36 0.36 19.85
C SER A 208 0.12 1.26 20.00
N ASN A 209 0.27 2.57 19.78
CA ASN A 209 -0.78 3.56 20.02
C ASN A 209 -1.36 4.12 18.72
N ILE A 210 -0.77 3.76 17.57
CA ILE A 210 -1.16 4.28 16.28
C ILE A 210 -2.57 3.79 15.90
N GLN A 211 -3.41 4.72 15.44
CA GLN A 211 -4.74 4.42 14.94
C GLN A 211 -4.69 4.55 13.41
N ILE A 212 -4.92 3.44 12.71
CA ILE A 212 -4.97 3.42 11.26
C ILE A 212 -6.44 3.30 10.84
N PRO A 213 -7.00 4.31 10.15
CA PRO A 213 -8.40 4.27 9.72
C PRO A 213 -8.75 2.99 8.95
N GLY A 214 -9.84 2.34 9.34
CA GLY A 214 -10.29 1.10 8.71
C GLY A 214 -9.50 -0.16 9.09
N ILE A 215 -8.44 -0.04 9.90
CA ILE A 215 -7.61 -1.17 10.32
C ILE A 215 -7.50 -1.18 11.86
N PRO A 216 -8.46 -1.80 12.56
CA PRO A 216 -8.35 -1.98 14.00
C PRO A 216 -7.15 -2.86 14.35
N ASN A 217 -6.53 -2.61 15.50
CA ASN A 217 -5.46 -3.43 16.10
C ASN A 217 -4.26 -3.71 15.18
N ALA A 218 -3.84 -2.73 14.37
CA ALA A 218 -2.68 -2.82 13.47
C ALA A 218 -1.41 -3.33 14.17
N TYR A 219 -1.13 -2.83 15.38
CA TYR A 219 0.00 -3.28 16.19
C TYR A 219 -0.06 -4.79 16.49
N SER A 220 -1.19 -5.24 17.03
CA SER A 220 -1.40 -6.66 17.35
C SER A 220 -1.25 -7.50 16.10
N TYR A 221 -1.89 -7.13 14.99
CA TYR A 221 -1.78 -7.84 13.72
C TYR A 221 -0.32 -8.06 13.30
N ALA A 222 0.47 -6.97 13.24
CA ALA A 222 1.88 -7.03 12.87
C ALA A 222 2.69 -7.88 13.85
N LYS A 223 2.49 -7.68 15.16
CA LYS A 223 3.19 -8.44 16.22
C LYS A 223 2.92 -9.94 16.09
N LYS A 224 1.65 -10.34 15.91
CA LYS A 224 1.24 -11.73 15.75
C LYS A 224 1.98 -12.40 14.60
N LEU A 225 2.03 -11.74 13.43
CA LEU A 225 2.67 -12.27 12.23
C LEU A 225 4.20 -12.37 12.39
N VAL A 226 4.85 -11.32 12.91
CA VAL A 226 6.30 -11.29 13.12
C VAL A 226 6.74 -12.30 14.19
N SER A 227 6.01 -12.38 15.31
CA SER A 227 6.27 -13.37 16.36
C SER A 227 6.11 -14.79 15.83
N PHE A 228 5.07 -15.07 15.03
CA PHE A 228 4.90 -16.38 14.41
C PHE A 228 6.07 -16.69 13.45
N ASN A 229 6.45 -15.75 12.57
CA ASN A 229 7.58 -15.90 11.67
C ASN A 229 8.89 -16.24 12.42
N ASN A 230 9.16 -15.59 13.55
CA ASN A 230 10.40 -15.77 14.31
C ASN A 230 10.37 -16.99 15.26
N SER A 231 9.24 -17.68 15.35
CA SER A 231 9.08 -18.85 16.22
C SER A 231 9.62 -20.15 15.58
N PRO A 232 9.92 -21.20 16.37
CA PRO A 232 10.38 -22.49 15.85
C PRO A 232 9.30 -23.32 15.14
N LYS A 233 8.01 -23.05 15.37
CA LYS A 233 6.85 -23.76 14.76
C LYS A 233 6.82 -25.29 14.97
N ASP A 234 7.56 -25.78 15.95
CA ASP A 234 7.68 -27.20 16.32
C ASP A 234 6.43 -27.80 17.00
N TRP A 235 5.35 -27.02 17.15
CA TRP A 235 4.07 -27.47 17.71
C TRP A 235 3.01 -27.77 16.65
N THR A 236 3.27 -27.46 15.39
CA THR A 236 2.32 -27.64 14.28
C THR A 236 2.46 -29.05 13.69
N LEU A 237 1.33 -29.64 13.29
CA LEU A 237 1.30 -30.97 12.69
C LEU A 237 0.44 -30.98 11.42
N GLU A 238 0.83 -31.76 10.41
CA GLU A 238 0.05 -31.88 9.16
C GLU A 238 -1.37 -32.42 9.38
N SER A 239 -1.56 -33.32 10.36
CA SER A 239 -2.81 -34.03 10.61
C SER A 239 -3.45 -33.61 11.93
N LEU A 240 -4.72 -33.20 11.86
CA LEU A 240 -5.55 -32.95 13.04
C LEU A 240 -5.67 -34.20 13.92
N ASP A 241 -5.82 -35.38 13.30
CA ASP A 241 -6.00 -36.63 14.04
C ASP A 241 -4.75 -36.98 14.85
N ASP A 242 -3.55 -36.81 14.27
CA ASP A 242 -2.30 -37.05 15.00
C ASP A 242 -2.16 -36.08 16.19
N LEU A 243 -2.43 -34.78 15.96
CA LEU A 243 -2.39 -33.76 17.00
C LEU A 243 -3.37 -34.07 18.15
N VAL A 244 -4.63 -34.35 17.82
CA VAL A 244 -5.68 -34.68 18.79
C VAL A 244 -5.32 -35.96 19.57
N ASN A 245 -4.82 -37.00 18.90
CA ASN A 245 -4.46 -38.25 19.55
C ASN A 245 -3.28 -38.09 20.51
N ARG A 246 -2.25 -37.32 20.15
CA ARG A 246 -1.10 -37.00 21.01
C ARG A 246 -1.52 -36.22 22.24
N ILE A 247 -2.40 -35.22 22.09
CA ILE A 247 -2.92 -34.46 23.22
C ILE A 247 -3.80 -35.33 24.11
N LYS A 248 -4.75 -36.11 23.56
CA LYS A 248 -5.59 -37.05 24.33
C LYS A 248 -4.75 -38.03 25.15
N LYS A 249 -3.67 -38.58 24.57
CA LYS A 249 -2.75 -39.48 25.27
C LYS A 249 -2.10 -38.79 26.48
N ASN A 250 -1.62 -37.56 26.32
CA ASN A 250 -0.98 -36.82 27.42
C ASN A 250 -1.99 -36.38 28.49
N LEU A 251 -3.19 -35.96 28.11
CA LEU A 251 -4.30 -35.62 29.02
C LEU A 251 -4.74 -36.80 29.89
N THR A 252 -4.92 -37.97 29.28
CA THR A 252 -5.38 -39.18 29.97
C THR A 252 -4.30 -39.81 30.87
N THR A 253 -3.02 -39.57 30.57
CA THR A 253 -1.88 -40.02 31.40
C THR A 253 -1.45 -39.00 32.44
N GLY A 254 -2.05 -37.79 32.46
CA GLY A 254 -1.69 -36.72 33.39
C GLY A 254 -0.33 -36.07 33.09
N ASN A 255 0.16 -36.17 31.85
CA ASN A 255 1.43 -35.60 31.42
C ASN A 255 1.26 -34.15 30.92
N ALA A 256 1.21 -33.19 31.85
CA ALA A 256 1.05 -31.77 31.53
C ALA A 256 2.14 -31.25 30.57
N GLN A 257 3.40 -31.64 30.77
CA GLN A 257 4.50 -31.21 29.91
C GLN A 257 4.33 -31.71 28.47
N GLY A 258 3.83 -32.94 28.30
CA GLY A 258 3.54 -33.50 26.98
C GLY A 258 2.37 -32.80 26.26
N VAL A 259 1.42 -32.22 27.00
CA VAL A 259 0.35 -31.38 26.41
C VAL A 259 0.94 -30.04 25.99
N GLU A 260 1.74 -29.41 26.85
CA GLU A 260 2.38 -28.10 26.59
C GLU A 260 3.27 -28.08 25.34
N GLN A 261 3.89 -29.21 24.98
CA GLN A 261 4.68 -29.31 23.75
C GLN A 261 3.90 -29.00 22.48
N TYR A 262 2.58 -29.23 22.48
CA TYR A 262 1.70 -28.99 21.34
C TYR A 262 0.97 -27.64 21.43
N ARG A 263 1.18 -26.86 22.50
CA ARG A 263 0.56 -25.55 22.68
C ARG A 263 1.15 -24.58 21.67
N ALA A 264 0.28 -23.81 21.00
CA ALA A 264 0.76 -22.69 20.19
C ALA A 264 1.62 -21.75 21.04
N LYS A 265 2.83 -21.46 20.57
CA LYS A 265 3.76 -20.59 21.31
C LYS A 265 3.55 -19.10 21.03
N VAL A 266 2.67 -18.80 20.08
CA VAL A 266 2.30 -17.46 19.65
C VAL A 266 0.78 -17.44 19.55
N ASN A 267 0.14 -16.43 20.14
CA ASN A 267 -1.32 -16.20 20.05
C ASN A 267 -2.19 -17.31 20.65
N PHE A 268 -1.66 -18.04 21.63
CA PHE A 268 -2.47 -18.96 22.40
C PHE A 268 -3.38 -18.18 23.34
N PHE A 269 -4.67 -18.52 23.34
CA PHE A 269 -5.65 -17.88 24.20
C PHE A 269 -6.37 -18.88 25.10
N ALA A 270 -6.91 -18.38 26.21
CA ALA A 270 -7.84 -19.14 27.04
C ALA A 270 -8.96 -18.22 27.54
N MET A 271 -10.20 -18.42 27.09
CA MET A 271 -11.31 -17.49 27.32
C MET A 271 -12.65 -18.21 27.46
N SER A 272 -13.71 -17.50 27.86
CA SER A 272 -15.07 -18.05 27.87
C SER A 272 -15.79 -17.79 26.54
N TRP A 273 -16.76 -18.63 26.15
CA TRP A 273 -17.47 -18.55 24.85
C TRP A 273 -18.06 -17.19 24.42
N PRO A 274 -18.57 -16.31 25.32
CA PRO A 274 -19.09 -15.00 24.89
C PRO A 274 -18.01 -13.92 24.75
N GLN A 275 -16.73 -14.23 24.99
CA GLN A 275 -15.63 -13.29 24.83
C GLN A 275 -15.07 -13.36 23.41
N ASP A 276 -14.96 -12.21 22.74
CA ASP A 276 -14.35 -12.16 21.42
C ASP A 276 -12.83 -12.39 21.53
N ALA A 277 -12.30 -13.29 20.69
CA ALA A 277 -10.87 -13.56 20.61
C ALA A 277 -10.04 -12.37 20.10
N THR A 278 -10.69 -11.30 19.67
CA THR A 278 -10.08 -10.03 19.27
C THR A 278 -9.78 -9.10 20.44
N ASP A 279 -10.20 -9.45 21.66
CA ASP A 279 -9.80 -8.75 22.87
C ASP A 279 -8.34 -9.13 23.17
N ASP A 280 -7.42 -8.40 22.53
CA ASP A 280 -5.95 -8.60 22.49
C ASP A 280 -5.25 -8.50 23.86
N GLY A 281 -6.01 -8.57 24.96
CA GLY A 281 -5.54 -8.41 26.33
C GLY A 281 -5.24 -9.69 27.09
N GLN A 282 -5.42 -10.89 26.53
CA GLN A 282 -5.22 -12.14 27.27
C GLN A 282 -4.27 -13.11 26.59
N GLU A 283 -2.98 -12.73 26.49
CA GLU A 283 -1.94 -13.73 26.75
C GLU A 283 -2.15 -14.18 28.21
N VAL A 284 -3.00 -15.18 28.40
CA VAL A 284 -3.19 -15.76 29.73
C VAL A 284 -1.86 -16.39 30.10
N ASP A 285 -1.33 -16.02 31.27
CA ASP A 285 -0.30 -16.81 31.95
C ASP A 285 -0.95 -18.15 32.31
N PHE A 286 -0.95 -19.04 31.32
CA PHE A 286 -1.67 -20.30 31.32
C PHE A 286 -0.62 -21.40 31.26
N THR A 287 -0.61 -22.25 32.29
CA THR A 287 0.18 -23.47 32.29
C THR A 287 -0.70 -24.66 32.63
N MET A 288 -0.65 -25.71 31.80
CA MET A 288 -1.38 -26.96 32.05
C MET A 288 -1.00 -27.59 33.39
N LYS A 289 0.21 -27.31 33.89
CA LYS A 289 0.68 -27.83 35.17
C LYS A 289 -0.21 -27.42 36.34
N GLU A 290 -0.74 -26.20 36.33
CA GLU A 290 -1.61 -25.67 37.39
C GLU A 290 -2.96 -26.38 37.44
N TYR A 291 -3.48 -26.82 36.30
CA TYR A 291 -4.83 -27.38 36.19
C TYR A 291 -4.85 -28.92 36.11
N MET A 292 -3.70 -29.54 35.81
CA MET A 292 -3.61 -30.97 35.60
C MET A 292 -3.08 -31.79 36.79
N ASN A 293 -2.58 -31.20 37.89
CA ASN A 293 -2.12 -31.82 39.17
C ASN A 293 -2.03 -33.38 39.25
N LYS A 294 -1.36 -34.03 38.28
CA LYS A 294 -1.32 -35.50 38.07
C LYS A 294 -2.69 -36.19 37.98
N LYS A 295 -3.78 -35.46 37.74
CA LYS A 295 -5.11 -35.98 37.49
C LYS A 295 -5.29 -36.32 36.02
N ARG A 296 -6.12 -37.33 35.77
CA ARG A 296 -6.48 -37.75 34.42
C ARG A 296 -7.61 -36.86 33.92
N ILE A 297 -7.35 -36.12 32.86
CA ILE A 297 -8.38 -35.36 32.16
C ILE A 297 -9.08 -36.28 31.16
N ARG A 298 -10.40 -36.24 31.14
CA ARG A 298 -11.21 -37.04 30.21
C ARG A 298 -11.50 -36.22 28.96
N CYS A 299 -11.56 -36.90 27.83
CA CYS A 299 -11.75 -36.29 26.51
C CYS A 299 -12.91 -36.98 25.80
N ALA A 300 -13.61 -36.25 24.94
CA ALA A 300 -14.60 -36.83 24.04
C ALA A 300 -13.93 -37.81 23.07
N GLU A 301 -14.69 -38.80 22.61
CA GLU A 301 -14.20 -39.80 21.67
C GLU A 301 -13.87 -39.15 20.32
N THR A 302 -14.80 -38.36 19.80
CA THR A 302 -14.66 -37.61 18.55
C THR A 302 -14.54 -36.10 18.82
N ILE A 303 -14.04 -35.36 17.84
CA ILE A 303 -14.16 -33.90 17.81
C ILE A 303 -15.63 -33.48 17.79
N ASP A 304 -15.88 -32.25 18.21
CA ASP A 304 -17.21 -31.65 18.25
C ASP A 304 -17.81 -31.53 16.84
N LYS A 305 -19.12 -31.73 16.71
CA LYS A 305 -19.83 -31.70 15.42
C LYS A 305 -19.78 -30.35 14.71
N SER A 306 -19.52 -29.27 15.45
CA SER A 306 -19.36 -27.92 14.89
C SER A 306 -17.98 -27.67 14.27
N SER A 307 -17.06 -28.62 14.37
CA SER A 307 -15.75 -28.57 13.70
C SER A 307 -15.90 -28.57 12.18
N ASN A 308 -14.98 -27.91 11.48
CA ASN A 308 -14.99 -27.75 10.03
C ASN A 308 -13.57 -28.00 9.43
N SER A 309 -13.35 -27.64 8.17
CA SER A 309 -12.08 -27.87 7.46
C SER A 309 -10.89 -27.06 7.96
N THR A 310 -11.13 -26.00 8.75
CA THR A 310 -10.10 -25.06 9.23
C THR A 310 -10.05 -24.94 10.74
N GLU A 311 -11.08 -25.40 11.45
CA GLU A 311 -11.20 -25.29 12.90
C GLU A 311 -11.80 -26.57 13.49
N ALA A 312 -11.32 -26.96 14.67
CA ALA A 312 -11.87 -28.11 15.38
C ALA A 312 -11.89 -27.89 16.88
N TYR A 313 -12.81 -28.57 17.56
CA TYR A 313 -13.00 -28.46 19.00
C TYR A 313 -13.00 -29.83 19.65
N LEU A 314 -12.23 -30.01 20.71
CA LEU A 314 -12.24 -31.21 21.54
C LEU A 314 -12.82 -30.90 22.91
N ARG A 315 -13.99 -31.46 23.21
CA ARG A 315 -14.59 -31.37 24.54
C ARG A 315 -13.78 -32.20 25.55
N THR A 316 -13.42 -31.59 26.67
CA THR A 316 -12.65 -32.19 27.76
C THR A 316 -13.31 -31.89 29.10
N TRP A 317 -13.13 -32.77 30.10
CA TRP A 317 -13.69 -32.57 31.43
C TRP A 317 -12.88 -33.23 32.53
N GLY A 318 -13.18 -32.83 33.77
CA GLY A 318 -12.46 -33.28 34.97
C GLY A 318 -11.30 -32.37 35.38
N TRP A 319 -11.32 -31.12 34.89
CA TRP A 319 -10.39 -30.05 35.26
C TRP A 319 -10.61 -29.57 36.70
N GLU A 320 -9.56 -29.11 37.35
CA GLU A 320 -9.63 -28.45 38.67
C GLU A 320 -10.05 -26.98 38.52
N ASN A 321 -10.80 -26.46 39.51
CA ASN A 321 -11.35 -25.10 39.62
C ASN A 321 -12.57 -24.79 38.73
N GLY A 322 -13.63 -24.25 39.36
CA GLY A 322 -14.77 -23.46 38.79
C GLY A 322 -15.50 -24.00 37.55
N MET A 323 -14.80 -24.17 36.43
CA MET A 323 -15.31 -24.64 35.15
C MET A 323 -14.69 -26.00 34.82
N THR A 324 -15.45 -27.07 35.06
CA THR A 324 -14.98 -28.46 34.91
C THR A 324 -14.92 -28.95 33.47
N ILE A 325 -15.42 -28.17 32.51
CA ILE A 325 -15.55 -28.51 31.09
C ILE A 325 -14.87 -27.44 30.26
N TRP A 326 -13.91 -27.87 29.43
CA TRP A 326 -13.17 -27.01 28.52
C TRP A 326 -13.23 -27.58 27.10
N TYR A 327 -13.14 -26.72 26.09
CA TYR A 327 -12.96 -27.10 24.71
C TYR A 327 -11.56 -26.68 24.26
N LEU A 328 -10.73 -27.66 23.91
CA LEU A 328 -9.46 -27.37 23.25
C LEU A 328 -9.75 -26.99 21.80
N TYR A 329 -9.31 -25.80 21.40
CA TYR A 329 -9.53 -25.24 20.08
C TYR A 329 -8.31 -25.44 19.20
N PHE A 330 -8.55 -26.06 18.05
CA PHE A 330 -7.58 -26.34 17.02
C PHE A 330 -7.91 -25.53 15.78
N ARG A 331 -6.88 -25.07 15.07
CA ARG A 331 -7.07 -24.41 13.78
C ARG A 331 -5.95 -24.75 12.81
N LYS A 332 -6.22 -24.54 11.54
CA LYS A 332 -5.19 -24.48 10.52
C LYS A 332 -4.39 -23.19 10.63
N VAL A 333 -3.08 -23.32 10.53
CA VAL A 333 -2.14 -22.21 10.45
C VAL A 333 -2.27 -21.54 9.10
N ASN A 334 -2.63 -20.26 9.09
CA ASN A 334 -2.59 -19.44 7.88
C ASN A 334 -1.25 -18.68 7.83
N PHE A 335 -0.24 -19.28 7.21
CA PHE A 335 1.07 -18.66 7.05
C PHE A 335 1.65 -18.86 5.64
N PRO A 336 1.11 -18.18 4.61
CA PRO A 336 1.46 -18.44 3.21
C PRO A 336 2.94 -18.18 2.86
N ALA A 337 3.68 -17.49 3.73
CA ALA A 337 5.13 -17.28 3.60
C ALA A 337 5.94 -18.59 3.62
N ASP A 338 5.40 -19.65 4.22
CA ASP A 338 6.04 -20.95 4.34
C ASP A 338 5.01 -22.05 4.00
N PRO A 339 5.03 -22.62 2.77
CA PRO A 339 4.09 -23.63 2.34
C PRO A 339 4.11 -24.92 3.17
N ASP A 340 5.24 -25.26 3.80
CA ASP A 340 5.37 -26.48 4.59
C ASP A 340 4.61 -26.35 5.91
N ILE A 341 4.52 -25.13 6.45
CA ILE A 341 3.79 -24.81 7.67
C ILE A 341 2.34 -24.41 7.37
N HIS A 342 2.11 -23.74 6.23
CA HIS A 342 0.78 -23.30 5.83
C HIS A 342 -0.20 -24.48 5.74
N GLY A 343 -1.33 -24.37 6.44
CA GLY A 343 -2.37 -25.39 6.45
C GLY A 343 -2.15 -26.53 7.44
N GLN A 344 -1.01 -26.57 8.14
CA GLN A 344 -0.83 -27.47 9.29
C GLN A 344 -1.77 -27.08 10.44
N TRP A 345 -2.03 -28.01 11.35
CA TRP A 345 -2.87 -27.83 12.52
C TRP A 345 -2.06 -27.45 13.76
N GLU A 346 -2.61 -26.55 14.56
CA GLU A 346 -2.11 -26.21 15.88
C GLU A 346 -3.21 -26.24 16.92
N TRP A 347 -2.83 -26.48 18.17
CA TRP A 347 -3.69 -26.22 19.32
C TRP A 347 -3.56 -24.74 19.70
N ALA A 348 -4.53 -23.94 19.26
CA ALA A 348 -4.47 -22.48 19.30
C ALA A 348 -5.12 -21.87 20.54
N GLY A 349 -5.92 -22.62 21.30
CA GLY A 349 -6.50 -22.06 22.51
C GLY A 349 -7.44 -22.97 23.27
N ILE A 350 -8.12 -22.37 24.25
CA ILE A 350 -9.08 -23.02 25.13
C ILE A 350 -10.32 -22.13 25.24
N TYR A 351 -11.48 -22.75 25.09
CA TYR A 351 -12.75 -22.16 25.53
C TYR A 351 -13.21 -22.82 26.84
N TYR A 352 -13.47 -22.01 27.86
CA TYR A 352 -14.01 -22.45 29.13
C TYR A 352 -15.54 -22.53 29.11
N GLY A 353 -16.07 -23.55 29.76
CA GLY A 353 -17.51 -23.77 29.89
C GLY A 353 -18.11 -24.60 28.77
N GLU A 354 -19.40 -24.90 28.91
CA GLU A 354 -20.16 -25.54 27.84
C GLU A 354 -20.34 -24.59 26.66
N LYS A 355 -20.27 -25.17 25.46
CA LYS A 355 -20.56 -24.45 24.22
C LYS A 355 -22.06 -24.14 24.19
N LEU A 356 -22.40 -22.87 23.99
CA LEU A 356 -23.79 -22.37 23.96
C LEU A 356 -24.53 -22.76 22.68
#